data_AF-A0A9W7AWG6-F1
#
_entry.id   AF-A0A9W7AWG6-F1
#
_cell.length_a   1.000
_cell.length_b   1.000
_cell.length_c   1.000
_cell.angle_alpha   90.00
_cell.angle_beta   90.00
_cell.angle_gamma   90.00
#
_symmetry.space_group_name_H-M   'P 1'
#
loop_
_entity.id
_entity.type
_entity.pdbx_description
1 polymer ?
#
loop_
_entity_poly.entity_id
_entity_poly.type
_entity_poly.pdbx_seq_one_letter_code
_entity_poly.pdbx_strand_id
1 'polypeptide(L)'
;MPAANINNILLALFLSFVSIRFADGNAKTFDPNEKATVLGCKAYNYCNGHGKCLYARNECECQQGWGSPAEVAVLGFRPSYDCTLKVCPFGYAWGDLPEHNSTNSRKTTTDKAHKQEECSNMGFCDREEGICECIIGFRGTACQARACPGKGDCSGHGKCVSMQVQARMPNALPLSDTNENTTSGYYEPGGHQKFTWDQERLFGCVCDSSWEVGLGKGQTQEPEWFGGDCSYKRCPGGDNPDTTAIDETNGYGVTAEGGHGAGKVGNKKHHDCSGKGKCDFKSGTCQCFSGFYGENCGIRDANANA
;
A
#
# COMPACT_ATOMS: atom_id res chain seq x y z
N MET A 1 7.37 -63.79 -58.40
CA MET A 1 6.33 -62.96 -57.77
C MET A 1 6.42 -63.16 -56.26
N PRO A 2 6.31 -62.16 -55.38
CA PRO A 2 7.03 -60.88 -55.26
C PRO A 2 7.74 -60.67 -53.89
N ALA A 3 8.48 -59.54 -53.80
CA ALA A 3 9.07 -58.72 -52.72
C ALA A 3 8.88 -59.11 -51.22
N ALA A 4 9.86 -59.08 -50.29
CA ALA A 4 11.00 -58.19 -49.95
C ALA A 4 10.65 -56.87 -49.23
N ASN A 5 11.17 -56.67 -48.00
CA ASN A 5 12.06 -55.51 -47.70
C ASN A 5 12.83 -55.65 -46.37
N ILE A 6 14.12 -55.27 -46.39
CA ILE A 6 15.13 -55.39 -45.32
C ILE A 6 15.80 -54.02 -45.10
N ASN A 7 16.11 -53.76 -43.83
CA ASN A 7 17.00 -52.77 -43.18
C ASN A 7 17.96 -51.86 -43.99
N ASN A 8 17.95 -50.58 -43.57
CA ASN A 8 19.04 -49.62 -43.29
C ASN A 8 20.20 -49.34 -44.27
N ILE A 9 20.63 -48.05 -44.21
CA ILE A 9 21.97 -47.46 -44.44
C ILE A 9 22.09 -46.48 -45.64
N LEU A 10 22.18 -45.20 -45.26
CA LEU A 10 23.05 -44.10 -45.73
C LEU A 10 23.41 -43.85 -47.23
N LEU A 11 23.43 -42.54 -47.51
CA LEU A 11 24.41 -41.75 -48.29
C LEU A 11 24.13 -41.42 -49.77
N ALA A 12 23.57 -40.21 -49.93
CA ALA A 12 24.10 -39.08 -50.70
C ALA A 12 24.03 -39.02 -52.24
N LEU A 13 23.70 -37.78 -52.67
CA LEU A 13 24.23 -36.99 -53.80
C LEU A 13 23.42 -36.86 -55.11
N PHE A 14 23.13 -35.59 -55.39
CA PHE A 14 23.09 -34.85 -56.67
C PHE A 14 21.74 -34.33 -57.24
N LEU A 15 21.51 -33.04 -56.93
CA LEU A 15 21.10 -31.89 -57.77
C LEU A 15 19.86 -31.98 -58.68
N SER A 16 18.91 -31.04 -58.49
CA SER A 16 18.59 -29.99 -59.48
C SER A 16 17.59 -28.94 -58.94
N PHE A 17 18.07 -27.69 -58.84
CA PHE A 17 17.44 -26.38 -59.05
C PHE A 17 15.97 -26.11 -58.64
N VAL A 18 15.75 -25.16 -57.70
CA VAL A 18 15.34 -23.75 -57.96
C VAL A 18 15.57 -22.94 -56.66
N SER A 19 16.48 -21.98 -56.69
CA SER A 19 16.66 -20.99 -55.62
C SER A 19 15.78 -19.78 -55.89
N ILE A 20 14.77 -19.55 -55.05
CA ILE A 20 14.12 -18.24 -54.95
C ILE A 20 14.95 -17.42 -53.97
N ARG A 21 15.55 -16.32 -54.46
CA ARG A 21 16.18 -15.32 -53.61
C ARG A 21 15.10 -14.43 -53.01
N PHE A 22 14.96 -14.47 -51.69
CA PHE A 22 14.54 -13.30 -50.92
C PHE A 22 15.79 -12.78 -50.22
N ALA A 23 16.32 -11.68 -50.76
CA ALA A 23 17.22 -10.82 -50.02
C ALA A 23 16.34 -9.88 -49.20
N ASP A 24 16.29 -10.10 -47.89
CA ASP A 24 15.96 -9.04 -46.94
C ASP A 24 17.17 -8.83 -46.04
N GLY A 25 17.63 -7.59 -46.05
CA GLY A 25 18.85 -7.14 -45.41
C GLY A 25 18.73 -7.03 -43.88
N ASN A 26 19.90 -7.02 -43.26
CA ASN A 26 20.17 -6.65 -41.86
C ASN A 26 19.84 -7.65 -40.74
N ALA A 27 19.96 -8.95 -40.98
CA ALA A 27 20.38 -9.87 -39.92
C ALA A 27 21.92 -9.97 -39.94
N LYS A 28 22.62 -9.03 -39.30
CA LYS A 28 24.06 -9.21 -39.04
C LYS A 28 24.21 -10.32 -38.00
N THR A 29 24.44 -11.54 -38.46
CA THR A 29 24.93 -12.64 -37.64
C THR A 29 26.29 -12.23 -37.07
N PHE A 30 26.38 -12.10 -35.75
CA PHE A 30 27.62 -11.75 -35.06
C PHE A 30 28.66 -12.87 -35.18
N ASP A 31 29.90 -12.53 -35.55
CA ASP A 31 31.05 -13.45 -35.51
C ASP A 31 31.66 -13.44 -34.09
N PRO A 32 31.61 -14.56 -33.36
CA PRO A 32 32.17 -14.64 -32.00
C PRO A 32 33.70 -14.54 -31.93
N ASN A 33 34.41 -14.46 -33.08
CA ASN A 33 35.86 -14.33 -33.14
C ASN A 33 36.37 -12.91 -33.45
N GLU A 34 35.49 -11.93 -33.71
CA GLU A 34 35.93 -10.54 -33.87
C GLU A 34 36.30 -9.94 -32.50
N LYS A 35 37.58 -9.61 -32.33
CA LYS A 35 38.05 -8.86 -31.16
C LYS A 35 37.28 -7.53 -31.07
N ALA A 36 36.65 -7.32 -29.93
CA ALA A 36 36.58 -6.04 -29.25
C ALA A 36 36.74 -4.75 -30.06
N THR A 37 35.72 -4.31 -30.80
CA THR A 37 35.87 -3.12 -31.65
C THR A 37 35.26 -1.88 -31.00
N VAL A 38 35.91 -0.72 -31.19
CA VAL A 38 35.34 0.61 -30.89
C VAL A 38 33.99 0.80 -31.61
N LEU A 39 33.75 0.06 -32.70
CA LEU A 39 32.53 0.07 -33.49
C LEU A 39 31.30 -0.41 -32.69
N GLY A 40 31.47 -1.43 -31.82
CA GLY A 40 30.39 -1.91 -30.94
C GLY A 40 29.97 -0.85 -29.91
N CYS A 41 30.93 -0.23 -29.22
CA CYS A 41 30.65 0.83 -28.24
C CYS A 41 30.04 2.07 -28.88
N LYS A 42 30.53 2.46 -30.06
CA LYS A 42 30.02 3.61 -30.81
C LYS A 42 28.55 3.40 -31.22
N ALA A 43 28.16 2.17 -31.58
CA ALA A 43 26.78 1.83 -31.90
C ALA A 43 25.82 2.04 -30.72
N TYR A 44 26.30 1.88 -29.49
CA TYR A 44 25.55 2.14 -28.25
C TYR A 44 25.82 3.53 -27.66
N ASN A 45 26.24 4.50 -28.48
CA ASN A 45 26.58 5.86 -28.05
C ASN A 45 27.50 5.90 -26.82
N TYR A 46 28.49 5.01 -26.78
CA TYR A 46 29.40 4.82 -25.64
C TYR A 46 28.65 4.57 -24.32
N CYS A 47 27.65 3.68 -24.37
CA CYS A 47 26.78 3.34 -23.25
C CYS A 47 26.04 4.55 -22.67
N ASN A 48 25.80 5.56 -23.50
CA ASN A 48 25.17 6.84 -23.17
C ASN A 48 25.77 7.52 -21.91
N GLY A 49 27.04 7.25 -21.61
CA GLY A 49 27.70 7.74 -20.39
C GLY A 49 27.23 7.09 -19.09
N HIS A 50 26.35 6.08 -19.16
CA HIS A 50 25.77 5.38 -18.00
C HIS A 50 26.28 3.95 -17.85
N GLY A 51 27.44 3.65 -18.43
CA GLY A 51 28.01 2.33 -18.34
C GLY A 51 29.44 2.28 -18.83
N LYS A 52 30.10 1.18 -18.53
CA LYS A 52 31.41 0.86 -19.06
C LYS A 52 31.23 0.03 -20.32
N CYS A 53 31.84 0.47 -21.42
CA CYS A 53 31.88 -0.38 -22.61
C CYS A 53 32.88 -1.53 -22.43
N LEU A 54 32.39 -2.75 -22.58
CA LEU A 54 33.19 -3.96 -22.56
C LEU A 54 33.56 -4.31 -23.99
N TYR A 55 34.68 -3.74 -24.45
CA TYR A 55 35.14 -3.94 -25.82
C TYR A 55 35.12 -5.43 -26.19
N ALA A 56 35.73 -6.32 -25.40
CA ALA A 56 35.80 -7.76 -25.66
C ALA A 56 34.47 -8.48 -25.96
N ARG A 57 33.34 -7.93 -25.50
CA ARG A 57 32.01 -8.51 -25.68
C ARG A 57 31.12 -7.67 -26.61
N ASN A 58 31.58 -6.50 -27.04
CA ASN A 58 30.77 -5.49 -27.74
C ASN A 58 29.46 -5.18 -26.98
N GLU A 59 29.54 -5.06 -25.65
CA GLU A 59 28.41 -4.87 -24.76
C GLU A 59 28.65 -3.70 -23.79
N CYS A 60 27.58 -3.05 -23.35
CA CYS A 60 27.64 -2.14 -22.21
C CYS A 60 27.39 -2.88 -20.89
N GLU A 61 28.23 -2.62 -19.91
CA GLU A 61 27.98 -2.93 -18.50
C GLU A 61 27.47 -1.66 -17.83
N CYS A 62 26.16 -1.56 -17.67
CA CYS A 62 25.51 -0.37 -17.14
C CYS A 62 25.81 -0.17 -15.65
N GLN A 63 25.81 1.08 -15.22
CA GLN A 63 25.93 1.45 -13.82
C GLN A 63 24.60 1.27 -13.08
N GLN A 64 24.63 1.35 -11.75
CA GLN A 64 23.42 1.28 -10.92
C GLN A 64 22.42 2.37 -11.33
N GLY A 65 21.14 2.03 -11.35
CA GLY A 65 20.06 2.88 -11.83
C GLY A 65 19.82 2.82 -13.34
N TRP A 66 20.66 2.11 -14.11
CA TRP A 66 20.57 2.00 -15.57
C TRP A 66 20.60 0.54 -16.09
N GLY A 67 20.42 -0.43 -15.20
CA GLY A 67 20.42 -1.85 -15.56
C GLY A 67 21.78 -2.50 -15.30
N SER A 68 22.38 -2.24 -14.14
CA SER A 68 23.59 -2.91 -13.70
C SER A 68 23.40 -4.43 -13.62
N PRO A 69 24.49 -5.23 -13.67
CA PRO A 69 24.38 -6.69 -13.57
C PRO A 69 23.60 -7.18 -12.34
N ALA A 70 23.71 -6.46 -11.21
CA ALA A 70 22.96 -6.77 -9.99
C ALA A 70 21.45 -6.50 -10.16
N GLU A 71 21.07 -5.39 -10.78
CA GLU A 71 19.67 -5.05 -11.04
C GLU A 71 19.03 -5.99 -12.08
N VAL A 72 19.77 -6.33 -13.14
CA VAL A 72 19.33 -7.30 -14.15
C VAL A 72 19.12 -8.69 -13.53
N ALA A 73 19.94 -9.07 -12.55
CA ALA A 73 19.75 -10.33 -11.83
C ALA A 73 18.46 -10.36 -11.00
N VAL A 74 17.98 -9.20 -10.53
CA VAL A 74 16.69 -9.08 -9.82
C VAL A 74 15.53 -9.00 -10.81
N LEU A 75 15.64 -8.17 -11.85
CA LEU A 75 14.59 -7.97 -12.86
C LEU A 75 14.35 -9.20 -13.73
N GLY A 76 15.37 -10.02 -13.96
CA GLY A 76 15.33 -11.12 -14.93
C GLY A 76 15.41 -10.68 -16.40
N PHE A 77 15.53 -9.38 -16.66
CA PHE A 77 15.75 -8.81 -17.99
C PHE A 77 16.61 -7.55 -17.92
N ARG A 78 17.14 -7.13 -19.08
CA ARG A 78 17.93 -5.91 -19.21
C ARG A 78 17.04 -4.75 -19.72
N PRO A 79 16.92 -3.62 -19.00
CA PRO A 79 16.10 -2.49 -19.44
C PRO A 79 16.52 -1.92 -20.78
N SER A 80 17.83 -1.71 -20.99
CA SER A 80 18.40 -1.26 -22.26
C SER A 80 19.80 -1.83 -22.45
N TYR A 81 20.20 -2.07 -23.70
CA TYR A 81 21.55 -2.57 -24.00
C TYR A 81 22.62 -1.47 -24.04
N ASP A 82 22.21 -0.21 -24.15
CA ASP A 82 23.05 0.98 -24.27
C ASP A 82 22.97 1.90 -23.05
N CYS A 83 22.34 1.45 -21.97
CA CYS A 83 22.19 2.18 -20.72
C CYS A 83 21.40 3.51 -20.86
N THR A 84 20.45 3.56 -21.79
CA THR A 84 19.52 4.71 -21.96
C THR A 84 18.32 4.67 -21.03
N LEU A 85 17.94 3.49 -20.55
CA LEU A 85 16.75 3.29 -19.74
C LEU A 85 17.11 3.01 -18.29
N LYS A 86 16.42 3.69 -17.38
CA LYS A 86 16.61 3.58 -15.94
C LYS A 86 15.91 2.35 -15.35
N VAL A 87 16.40 1.96 -14.19
CA VAL A 87 15.79 0.98 -13.31
C VAL A 87 15.03 1.73 -12.23
N CYS A 88 13.77 1.36 -12.02
CA CYS A 88 12.96 1.96 -10.96
C CYS A 88 13.29 1.34 -9.60
N PRO A 89 12.93 2.02 -8.50
CA PRO A 89 13.14 1.50 -7.16
C PRO A 89 12.46 0.14 -6.95
N PHE A 90 13.17 -0.75 -6.27
CA PHE A 90 12.64 -2.04 -5.83
C PHE A 90 11.99 -1.89 -4.46
N GLY A 91 10.92 -2.65 -4.27
CA GLY A 91 10.35 -2.91 -2.97
C GLY A 91 9.85 -4.34 -2.94
N TYR A 92 9.67 -4.88 -1.75
CA TYR A 92 9.07 -6.20 -1.61
C TYR A 92 7.67 -6.22 -2.28
N ALA A 93 7.33 -7.32 -2.96
CA ALA A 93 6.10 -7.43 -3.72
C ALA A 93 4.86 -7.49 -2.83
N TRP A 94 3.80 -6.77 -3.21
CA TRP A 94 2.49 -6.90 -2.54
C TRP A 94 1.85 -8.28 -2.73
N GLY A 95 2.11 -8.89 -3.88
CA GLY A 95 1.75 -10.26 -4.19
C GLY A 95 2.77 -10.87 -5.14
N ASP A 96 3.14 -12.10 -4.85
CA ASP A 96 4.02 -12.94 -5.65
C ASP A 96 3.61 -14.41 -5.51
N LEU A 97 4.16 -15.25 -6.37
CA LEU A 97 4.06 -16.69 -6.18
C LEU A 97 5.06 -17.08 -5.08
N PRO A 98 4.61 -17.71 -3.98
CA PRO A 98 5.52 -18.11 -2.91
C PRO A 98 6.55 -19.11 -3.44
N GLU A 99 7.81 -18.87 -3.11
CA GLU A 99 8.91 -19.74 -3.49
C GLU A 99 9.15 -20.78 -2.40
N HIS A 100 9.12 -22.05 -2.81
CA HIS A 100 9.40 -23.18 -1.92
C HIS A 100 10.91 -23.27 -1.65
N ASN A 101 11.32 -22.90 -0.43
CA ASN A 101 12.72 -22.97 -0.02
C ASN A 101 13.06 -24.29 0.69
N SER A 102 12.74 -25.46 0.13
CA SER A 102 13.14 -26.71 0.79
C SER A 102 14.59 -27.06 0.50
N THR A 103 15.44 -26.84 1.51
CA THR A 103 16.83 -27.27 1.49
C THR A 103 17.04 -28.68 2.07
N ASN A 104 15.97 -29.39 2.47
CA ASN A 104 16.11 -30.78 2.92
C ASN A 104 14.84 -31.64 2.68
N SER A 105 15.01 -32.96 2.55
CA SER A 105 13.94 -33.94 2.28
C SER A 105 12.82 -34.00 3.33
N ARG A 106 12.95 -33.31 4.46
CA ARG A 106 11.87 -33.06 5.42
C ARG A 106 11.39 -31.63 5.17
N LYS A 107 10.32 -31.44 4.40
CA LYS A 107 9.62 -30.15 4.19
C LYS A 107 9.34 -29.38 5.51
N THR A 108 10.35 -28.72 6.07
CA THR A 108 10.28 -27.93 7.32
C THR A 108 10.64 -26.47 7.09
N THR A 109 10.75 -26.05 5.84
CA THR A 109 11.07 -24.68 5.46
C THR A 109 9.77 -23.92 5.21
N THR A 110 9.67 -22.73 5.81
CA THR A 110 8.59 -21.78 5.51
C THR A 110 8.74 -21.31 4.07
N ASP A 111 7.69 -21.46 3.27
CA ASP A 111 7.59 -20.82 1.97
C ASP A 111 7.92 -19.33 2.12
N LYS A 112 8.72 -18.78 1.20
CA LYS A 112 9.06 -17.36 1.19
C LYS A 112 8.17 -16.65 0.19
N ALA A 113 7.45 -15.65 0.67
CA ALA A 113 6.69 -14.72 -0.15
C ALA A 113 7.26 -13.31 -0.01
N HIS A 114 6.78 -12.40 -0.86
CA HIS A 114 7.18 -11.00 -0.96
C HIS A 114 8.65 -10.83 -1.34
N LYS A 115 9.10 -11.39 -2.47
CA LYS A 115 10.42 -11.07 -3.03
C LYS A 115 10.53 -9.60 -3.45
N GLN A 116 11.75 -9.11 -3.61
CA GLN A 116 11.99 -7.75 -4.12
C GLN A 116 11.58 -7.68 -5.58
N GLU A 117 10.71 -6.73 -5.90
CA GLU A 117 10.21 -6.48 -7.24
C GLU A 117 10.26 -4.99 -7.55
N GLU A 118 10.48 -4.69 -8.82
CA GLU A 118 10.45 -3.31 -9.27
C GLU A 118 9.05 -2.73 -9.05
N CYS A 119 8.99 -1.53 -8.48
CA CYS A 119 7.73 -0.90 -8.10
C CYS A 119 6.84 -1.78 -7.20
N SER A 120 7.44 -2.68 -6.40
CA SER A 120 6.74 -3.62 -5.50
C SER A 120 5.66 -4.44 -6.19
N ASN A 121 5.80 -4.65 -7.52
CA ASN A 121 4.77 -5.25 -8.37
C ASN A 121 3.40 -4.53 -8.28
N MET A 122 3.42 -3.22 -8.03
CA MET A 122 2.22 -2.42 -7.75
C MET A 122 2.28 -1.02 -8.37
N GLY A 123 2.94 -0.96 -9.52
CA GLY A 123 3.08 0.24 -10.33
C GLY A 123 3.74 -0.09 -11.67
N PHE A 124 3.79 0.90 -12.54
CA PHE A 124 4.51 0.85 -13.81
C PHE A 124 5.81 1.65 -13.68
N CYS A 125 6.91 1.11 -14.19
CA CYS A 125 8.18 1.83 -14.19
C CYS A 125 8.25 2.77 -15.39
N ASP A 126 8.30 4.08 -15.16
CA ASP A 126 8.77 5.04 -16.15
C ASP A 126 10.28 4.87 -16.27
N ARG A 127 10.72 4.36 -17.42
CA ARG A 127 12.12 4.04 -17.70
C ARG A 127 12.96 5.25 -18.07
N GLU A 128 12.36 6.36 -18.49
CA GLU A 128 13.10 7.58 -18.81
C GLU A 128 13.43 8.34 -17.52
N GLU A 129 12.47 8.39 -16.60
CA GLU A 129 12.61 9.09 -15.32
C GLU A 129 13.18 8.20 -14.21
N GLY A 130 12.96 6.89 -14.27
CA GLY A 130 13.35 5.93 -13.22
C GLY A 130 12.42 6.02 -12.01
N ILE A 131 11.15 6.37 -12.24
CA ILE A 131 10.15 6.62 -11.21
C ILE A 131 9.00 5.61 -11.39
N CYS A 132 8.53 5.05 -10.28
CA CYS A 132 7.35 4.20 -10.28
C CYS A 132 6.05 5.02 -10.31
N GLU A 133 5.23 4.79 -11.34
CA GLU A 133 3.85 5.22 -11.40
C GLU A 133 2.97 4.22 -10.66
N CYS A 134 2.60 4.53 -9.42
CA CYS A 134 1.85 3.60 -8.58
C CYS A 134 0.40 3.43 -9.02
N ILE A 135 -0.09 2.19 -8.90
CA ILE A 135 -1.52 1.91 -9.02
C ILE A 135 -2.29 2.66 -7.92
N ILE A 136 -3.52 3.09 -8.22
CA ILE A 136 -4.39 3.81 -7.28
C ILE A 136 -4.46 3.06 -5.94
N GLY A 137 -4.27 3.80 -4.84
CA GLY A 137 -4.26 3.25 -3.49
C GLY A 137 -2.89 2.76 -3.00
N PHE A 138 -1.84 2.92 -3.81
CA PHE A 138 -0.45 2.68 -3.43
C PHE A 138 0.40 3.95 -3.57
N ARG A 139 1.49 4.00 -2.81
CA ARG A 139 2.41 5.14 -2.76
C ARG A 139 3.81 4.71 -2.33
N GLY A 140 4.72 5.67 -2.31
CA GLY A 140 6.13 5.47 -2.04
C GLY A 140 6.92 5.32 -3.33
N THR A 141 8.23 5.47 -3.25
CA THR A 141 9.14 5.48 -4.41
C THR A 141 9.14 4.18 -5.21
N ALA A 142 8.75 3.07 -4.59
CA ALA A 142 8.59 1.75 -5.20
C ALA A 142 7.15 1.23 -5.05
N CYS A 143 6.15 2.09 -4.81
CA CYS A 143 4.75 1.67 -4.55
C CYS A 143 4.59 0.66 -3.40
N GLN A 144 5.53 0.70 -2.46
CA GLN A 144 5.67 -0.27 -1.38
C GLN A 144 4.68 -0.08 -0.23
N ALA A 145 3.97 1.05 -0.20
CA ALA A 145 3.03 1.39 0.87
C ALA A 145 1.62 1.58 0.32
N ARG A 146 0.61 1.21 1.11
CA ARG A 146 -0.76 1.67 0.84
C ARG A 146 -0.84 3.17 1.07
N ALA A 147 -1.56 3.84 0.19
CA ALA A 147 -2.01 5.19 0.45
C ALA A 147 -3.04 5.18 1.57
N CYS A 148 -3.00 6.21 2.42
CA CYS A 148 -4.10 6.42 3.34
C CYS A 148 -5.39 6.74 2.57
N PRO A 149 -6.54 6.35 3.12
CA PRO A 149 -7.82 6.69 2.52
C PRO A 149 -8.09 8.20 2.66
N GLY A 150 -9.01 8.72 1.85
CA GLY A 150 -9.36 10.15 1.81
C GLY A 150 -8.48 10.98 0.89
N LYS A 151 -8.65 12.31 0.97
CA LYS A 151 -7.81 13.27 0.24
C LYS A 151 -6.61 13.69 1.08
N GLY A 152 -5.40 13.59 0.53
CA GLY A 152 -4.18 13.88 1.28
C GLY A 152 -4.04 12.95 2.50
N ASP A 153 -3.49 13.47 3.59
CA ASP A 153 -3.39 12.73 4.84
C ASP A 153 -4.74 12.79 5.58
N CYS A 154 -5.51 11.71 5.50
CA CYS A 154 -6.74 11.50 6.28
C CYS A 154 -7.74 12.65 6.17
N SER A 155 -7.98 13.10 4.94
CA SER A 155 -8.88 14.21 4.62
C SER A 155 -8.51 15.55 5.29
N GLY A 156 -7.29 15.67 5.82
CA GLY A 156 -6.84 16.84 6.58
C GLY A 156 -7.27 16.86 8.05
N HIS A 157 -7.87 15.77 8.55
CA HIS A 157 -8.44 15.66 9.89
C HIS A 157 -7.94 14.43 10.66
N GLY A 158 -6.70 14.04 10.39
CA GLY A 158 -6.06 12.95 11.09
C GLY A 158 -4.63 12.73 10.64
N LYS A 159 -4.01 11.71 11.22
CA LYS A 159 -2.65 11.29 10.89
C LYS A 159 -2.65 9.98 10.12
N CYS A 160 -1.99 10.00 8.97
CA CYS A 160 -1.72 8.81 8.17
C CYS A 160 -0.54 8.04 8.75
N VAL A 161 -0.79 6.88 9.35
CA VAL A 161 0.24 6.09 10.06
C VAL A 161 0.20 4.63 9.66
N SER A 162 1.34 3.94 9.75
CA SER A 162 1.39 2.50 9.49
C SER A 162 0.72 1.72 10.61
N MET A 163 0.32 0.48 10.36
CA MET A 163 -0.27 -0.39 11.39
C MET A 163 0.64 -0.52 12.63
N GLN A 164 1.95 -0.63 12.44
CA GLN A 164 2.91 -0.68 13.53
C GLN A 164 2.91 0.59 14.39
N VAL A 165 2.81 1.77 13.76
CA VAL A 165 2.77 3.04 14.48
C VAL A 165 1.42 3.20 15.16
N GLN A 166 0.32 2.92 14.46
CA GLN A 166 -1.04 2.98 15.00
C GLN A 166 -1.20 2.10 16.24
N ALA A 167 -0.64 0.88 16.23
CA ALA A 167 -0.62 -0.03 17.35
C ALA A 167 -0.02 0.57 18.65
N ARG A 168 0.90 1.52 18.53
CA ARG A 168 1.59 2.17 19.66
C ARG A 168 0.98 3.51 20.04
N MET A 169 0.02 4.00 19.28
CA MET A 169 -0.62 5.28 19.52
C MET A 169 -1.73 5.13 20.57
N PRO A 170 -1.66 5.83 21.72
CA PRO A 170 -2.69 5.73 22.76
C PRO A 170 -4.05 6.24 22.29
N ASN A 171 -4.09 7.13 21.30
CA ASN A 171 -5.30 7.67 20.69
C ASN A 171 -5.84 6.83 19.51
N ALA A 172 -5.22 5.69 19.17
CA ALA A 172 -5.73 4.82 18.12
C ALA A 172 -6.80 3.83 18.61
N LEU A 173 -6.74 3.41 19.88
CA LEU A 173 -7.75 2.58 20.55
C LEU A 173 -8.11 3.12 21.96
N PRO A 174 -8.56 4.38 22.06
CA PRO A 174 -8.77 5.04 23.36
C PRO A 174 -9.98 4.50 24.15
N LEU A 175 -10.81 3.65 23.54
CA LEU A 175 -12.09 3.15 24.08
C LEU A 175 -12.00 1.70 24.58
N SER A 176 -10.81 1.26 24.96
CA SER A 176 -10.57 -0.05 25.54
C SER A 176 -10.28 0.08 27.03
N ASP A 177 -10.85 -0.82 27.85
CA ASP A 177 -10.46 -0.94 29.25
C ASP A 177 -9.03 -1.46 29.29
N THR A 178 -8.07 -0.54 29.35
CA THR A 178 -6.67 -0.87 29.56
C THR A 178 -6.53 -1.34 31.01
N ASN A 179 -6.81 -2.61 31.27
CA ASN A 179 -6.11 -3.28 32.34
C ASN A 179 -4.62 -3.13 31.98
N GLU A 180 -3.81 -2.57 32.89
CA GLU A 180 -2.43 -2.08 32.65
C GLU A 180 -1.43 -3.12 32.08
N ASN A 181 -1.90 -4.33 31.75
CA ASN A 181 -1.13 -5.44 31.19
C ASN A 181 -1.59 -5.88 29.78
N THR A 182 -2.60 -5.24 29.20
CA THR A 182 -2.94 -5.42 27.78
C THR A 182 -2.51 -4.15 27.04
N THR A 183 -1.24 -4.10 26.67
CA THR A 183 -0.78 -3.22 25.60
C THR A 183 -1.81 -3.30 24.48
N SER A 184 -2.27 -2.14 23.97
CA SER A 184 -3.00 -1.98 22.70
C SER A 184 -2.79 -3.21 21.82
N GLY A 185 -3.88 -3.92 21.49
CA GLY A 185 -3.96 -5.33 21.05
C GLY A 185 -3.14 -5.78 19.83
N TYR A 186 -2.10 -5.03 19.47
CA TYR A 186 -1.04 -5.38 18.54
C TYR A 186 0.31 -5.71 19.20
N TYR A 187 0.52 -5.42 20.49
CA TYR A 187 1.78 -5.72 21.17
C TYR A 187 1.59 -6.70 22.32
N GLU A 188 1.68 -7.99 22.02
CA GLU A 188 1.87 -9.01 23.05
C GLU A 188 3.36 -9.13 23.39
N PRO A 189 3.77 -8.90 24.65
CA PRO A 189 5.11 -9.25 25.11
C PRO A 189 5.28 -10.78 25.02
N GLY A 190 6.04 -11.26 24.04
CA GLY A 190 6.32 -12.70 23.84
C GLY A 190 5.46 -13.41 22.80
N GLY A 191 4.50 -12.74 22.16
CA GLY A 191 3.87 -13.23 20.92
C GLY A 191 4.89 -13.21 19.77
N HIS A 192 4.63 -13.94 18.68
CA HIS A 192 5.50 -14.05 17.49
C HIS A 192 5.62 -12.72 16.67
N GLN A 193 5.83 -11.59 17.34
CA GLN A 193 5.88 -10.23 16.79
C GLN A 193 7.29 -9.84 16.33
N LYS A 194 7.92 -10.70 15.53
CA LYS A 194 9.14 -10.31 14.79
C LYS A 194 8.73 -10.06 13.34
N PHE A 195 8.31 -8.82 13.07
CA PHE A 195 8.11 -8.24 11.74
C PHE A 195 7.03 -8.96 10.91
N THR A 196 5.74 -8.65 11.11
CA THR A 196 4.76 -9.03 10.07
C THR A 196 5.08 -8.22 8.82
N TRP A 197 4.90 -8.85 7.66
CA TRP A 197 5.20 -8.25 6.36
C TRP A 197 4.53 -6.87 6.17
N ASP A 198 3.30 -6.74 6.63
CA ASP A 198 2.39 -5.64 6.36
C ASP A 198 2.48 -4.48 7.37
N GLN A 199 3.14 -4.67 8.51
CA GLN A 199 3.13 -3.73 9.65
C GLN A 199 3.59 -2.31 9.30
N GLU A 200 4.53 -2.16 8.36
CA GLU A 200 5.11 -0.89 7.91
C GLU A 200 4.62 -0.47 6.52
N ARG A 201 3.66 -1.22 5.95
CA ARG A 201 3.23 -1.10 4.55
C ARG A 201 1.75 -0.81 4.42
N LEU A 202 0.93 -1.32 5.33
CA LEU A 202 -0.47 -0.96 5.46
C LEU A 202 -0.57 0.29 6.32
N PHE A 203 -1.31 1.27 5.82
CA PHE A 203 -1.52 2.56 6.47
C PHE A 203 -3.01 2.80 6.71
N GLY A 204 -3.30 3.45 7.82
CA GLY A 204 -4.63 3.85 8.22
C GLY A 204 -4.63 5.25 8.82
N CYS A 205 -5.82 5.75 9.09
CA CYS A 205 -6.03 7.07 9.67
C CYS A 205 -6.32 6.98 11.17
N VAL A 206 -5.65 7.83 11.94
CA VAL A 206 -6.04 8.14 13.33
C VAL A 206 -6.59 9.56 13.31
N CYS A 207 -7.90 9.70 13.52
CA CYS A 207 -8.60 10.97 13.37
C CYS A 207 -8.32 11.93 14.54
N ASP A 208 -8.31 13.21 14.21
CA ASP A 208 -8.13 14.29 15.19
C ASP A 208 -9.41 14.54 15.98
N SER A 209 -9.25 15.06 17.19
CA SER A 209 -10.36 15.45 18.05
C SER A 209 -9.98 16.65 18.90
N SER A 210 -10.84 17.67 18.95
CA SER A 210 -10.66 18.84 19.83
C SER A 210 -10.94 18.53 21.31
N TRP A 211 -11.63 17.42 21.61
CA TRP A 211 -11.83 16.93 22.96
C TRP A 211 -11.09 15.62 23.21
N GLU A 212 -10.78 15.35 24.48
CA GLU A 212 -10.15 14.10 24.89
C GLU A 212 -11.10 12.93 24.67
N VAL A 213 -10.60 11.92 23.96
CA VAL A 213 -11.32 10.67 23.68
C VAL A 213 -10.85 9.61 24.67
N GLY A 214 -11.80 8.95 25.33
CA GLY A 214 -11.50 7.90 26.30
C GLY A 214 -12.65 7.62 27.25
N LEU A 215 -12.37 6.77 28.24
CA LEU A 215 -13.35 6.25 29.20
C LEU A 215 -13.26 6.94 30.58
N GLY A 216 -12.33 7.87 30.76
CA GLY A 216 -12.12 8.59 32.02
C GLY A 216 -13.13 9.72 32.27
N LYS A 217 -13.06 10.30 33.47
CA LYS A 217 -13.86 11.47 33.86
C LYS A 217 -13.56 12.64 32.93
N GLY A 218 -14.59 13.24 32.34
CA GLY A 218 -14.48 14.39 31.44
C GLY A 218 -14.11 14.04 30.00
N GLN A 219 -13.70 12.80 29.73
CA GLN A 219 -13.42 12.30 28.38
C GLN A 219 -14.72 11.88 27.68
N THR A 220 -14.69 11.84 26.35
CA THR A 220 -15.82 11.45 25.51
C THR A 220 -15.55 10.12 24.83
N GLN A 221 -16.57 9.26 24.73
CA GLN A 221 -16.46 7.93 24.13
C GLN A 221 -16.28 7.94 22.61
N GLU A 222 -16.22 9.11 21.97
CA GLU A 222 -16.11 9.23 20.52
C GLU A 222 -15.23 10.42 20.13
N PRO A 223 -14.44 10.34 19.03
CA PRO A 223 -13.70 11.48 18.49
C PRO A 223 -14.60 12.46 17.72
N GLU A 224 -14.13 13.69 17.56
CA GLU A 224 -14.77 14.73 16.72
C GLU A 224 -14.81 14.34 15.24
N TRP A 225 -13.67 13.95 14.68
CA TRP A 225 -13.57 13.45 13.32
C TRP A 225 -13.59 11.93 13.31
N PHE A 226 -14.30 11.36 12.34
CA PHE A 226 -14.52 9.92 12.26
C PHE A 226 -14.70 9.45 10.80
N GLY A 227 -14.86 8.14 10.65
CA GLY A 227 -14.83 7.45 9.36
C GLY A 227 -13.44 6.91 9.04
N GLY A 228 -13.36 6.04 8.02
CA GLY A 228 -12.09 5.39 7.67
C GLY A 228 -11.00 6.35 7.21
N ASP A 229 -11.39 7.53 6.72
CA ASP A 229 -10.51 8.58 6.20
C ASP A 229 -10.66 9.93 6.91
N CYS A 230 -11.34 9.94 8.07
CA CYS A 230 -11.61 11.15 8.86
C CYS A 230 -12.37 12.25 8.09
N SER A 231 -13.13 11.90 7.05
CA SER A 231 -13.90 12.88 6.26
C SER A 231 -15.21 13.31 6.90
N TYR A 232 -15.64 12.65 7.98
CA TYR A 232 -16.88 12.97 8.68
C TYR A 232 -16.60 13.64 10.01
N LYS A 233 -17.40 14.65 10.33
CA LYS A 233 -17.36 15.42 11.56
C LYS A 233 -18.64 15.22 12.36
N ARG A 234 -18.53 14.91 13.64
CA ARG A 234 -19.67 14.93 14.55
C ARG A 234 -20.20 16.34 14.71
N CYS A 235 -21.51 16.45 14.88
CA CYS A 235 -22.14 17.75 15.07
C CYS A 235 -22.00 18.21 16.53
N PRO A 236 -22.20 19.50 16.83
CA PRO A 236 -22.37 19.97 18.20
C PRO A 236 -23.38 19.10 18.94
N GLY A 237 -22.95 18.55 20.07
CA GLY A 237 -23.75 17.67 20.90
C GLY A 237 -24.30 18.35 22.14
N GLY A 238 -25.19 17.67 22.84
CA GLY A 238 -25.73 18.14 24.10
C GLY A 238 -26.76 17.18 24.68
N ASP A 239 -27.18 17.48 25.90
CA ASP A 239 -28.29 16.77 26.52
C ASP A 239 -29.60 17.11 25.80
N ASN A 240 -30.55 16.19 25.84
CA ASN A 240 -31.83 16.38 25.18
C ASN A 240 -32.75 17.24 26.09
N PRO A 241 -33.25 18.39 25.61
CA PRO A 241 -34.01 19.32 26.45
C PRO A 241 -35.38 18.81 26.91
N ASP A 242 -35.89 17.73 26.34
CA ASP A 242 -37.19 17.15 26.73
C ASP A 242 -37.08 16.07 27.81
N THR A 243 -35.88 15.55 28.09
CA THR A 243 -35.64 14.41 28.97
C THR A 243 -34.98 14.83 30.27
N THR A 244 -35.63 15.68 31.07
CA THR A 244 -35.02 16.22 32.31
C THR A 244 -34.62 15.19 33.38
N ALA A 245 -35.06 13.93 33.25
CA ALA A 245 -34.74 12.84 34.17
C ALA A 245 -33.59 11.94 33.69
N ILE A 246 -33.14 12.09 32.44
CA ILE A 246 -32.12 11.25 31.80
C ILE A 246 -31.13 12.18 31.11
N ASP A 247 -29.85 12.01 31.39
CA ASP A 247 -28.79 12.74 30.67
C ASP A 247 -28.27 11.86 29.53
N GLU A 248 -28.63 12.18 28.29
CA GLU A 248 -28.17 11.46 27.10
C GLU A 248 -26.68 11.67 26.81
N THR A 249 -26.00 12.57 27.50
CA THR A 249 -24.53 12.73 27.39
C THR A 249 -23.77 11.93 28.45
N ASN A 250 -24.46 11.32 29.41
CA ASN A 250 -23.82 10.50 30.43
C ASN A 250 -23.33 9.16 29.84
N GLY A 251 -22.00 8.98 29.85
CA GLY A 251 -21.33 7.76 29.38
C GLY A 251 -21.05 6.74 30.49
N TYR A 252 -21.40 7.02 31.75
CA TYR A 252 -21.09 6.12 32.86
C TYR A 252 -21.77 4.75 32.72
N GLY A 253 -20.97 3.68 32.77
CA GLY A 253 -21.45 2.31 32.62
C GLY A 253 -21.91 1.94 31.21
N VAL A 254 -21.80 2.86 30.25
CA VAL A 254 -22.11 2.61 28.83
C VAL A 254 -20.87 2.07 28.16
N THR A 255 -20.99 0.92 27.47
CA THR A 255 -19.93 0.38 26.62
C THR A 255 -19.76 1.27 25.39
N ALA A 256 -18.54 1.77 25.17
CA ALA A 256 -18.24 2.65 24.05
C ALA A 256 -18.39 1.91 22.71
N GLU A 257 -19.07 2.54 21.75
CA GLU A 257 -19.22 1.98 20.40
C GLU A 257 -17.86 1.89 19.70
N GLY A 258 -17.57 0.76 19.05
CA GLY A 258 -16.26 0.51 18.43
C GLY A 258 -15.13 0.22 19.43
N GLY A 259 -15.44 0.15 20.74
CA GLY A 259 -14.53 -0.24 21.81
C GLY A 259 -14.99 -1.50 22.54
N HIS A 260 -14.26 -1.83 23.61
CA HIS A 260 -14.60 -2.93 24.51
C HIS A 260 -14.78 -2.48 25.97
N GLY A 261 -14.41 -1.23 26.29
CA GLY A 261 -14.51 -0.70 27.65
C GLY A 261 -15.77 0.09 27.92
N ALA A 262 -16.09 0.26 29.21
CA ALA A 262 -17.23 1.04 29.67
C ALA A 262 -16.80 2.36 30.33
N GLY A 263 -17.59 3.41 30.15
CA GLY A 263 -17.30 4.73 30.72
C GLY A 263 -17.23 4.70 32.25
N LYS A 264 -16.16 5.27 32.81
CA LYS A 264 -15.98 5.47 34.27
C LYS A 264 -16.84 6.63 34.76
N VAL A 265 -16.95 6.79 36.08
CA VAL A 265 -17.77 7.86 36.68
C VAL A 265 -17.37 9.24 36.12
N GLY A 266 -18.34 9.96 35.55
CA GLY A 266 -18.15 11.27 34.94
C GLY A 266 -17.60 11.25 33.51
N ASN A 267 -17.54 10.08 32.87
CA ASN A 267 -17.30 9.95 31.44
C ASN A 267 -18.53 10.39 30.62
N LYS A 268 -18.30 10.84 29.39
CA LYS A 268 -19.33 11.38 28.50
C LYS A 268 -19.47 10.52 27.26
N LYS A 269 -20.66 10.49 26.67
CA LYS A 269 -20.90 10.01 25.32
C LYS A 269 -21.40 11.16 24.45
N HIS A 270 -21.10 11.11 23.17
CA HIS A 270 -21.52 12.17 22.24
C HIS A 270 -22.97 11.97 21.79
N HIS A 271 -23.80 12.98 21.98
CA HIS A 271 -25.19 12.98 21.53
C HIS A 271 -25.43 14.09 20.51
N ASP A 272 -25.28 13.76 19.23
CA ASP A 272 -25.36 14.71 18.12
C ASP A 272 -26.68 15.50 18.13
N CYS A 273 -26.58 16.82 17.99
CA CYS A 273 -27.71 17.74 17.89
C CYS A 273 -28.73 17.62 19.02
N SER A 274 -28.30 17.24 20.23
CA SER A 274 -29.18 17.02 21.39
C SER A 274 -30.37 16.08 21.11
N GLY A 275 -30.26 15.22 20.08
CA GLY A 275 -31.36 14.38 19.61
C GLY A 275 -32.55 15.15 19.01
N LYS A 276 -32.38 16.46 18.77
CA LYS A 276 -33.41 17.41 18.30
C LYS A 276 -33.06 18.06 16.98
N GLY A 277 -32.16 17.45 16.22
CA GLY A 277 -31.88 17.81 14.84
C GLY A 277 -31.31 16.65 14.04
N LYS A 278 -31.20 16.86 12.73
CA LYS A 278 -30.42 15.99 11.83
C LYS A 278 -29.01 16.54 11.71
N CYS A 279 -28.01 15.69 11.98
CA CYS A 279 -26.62 16.04 11.75
C CYS A 279 -26.24 15.81 10.28
N ASP A 280 -25.67 16.82 9.63
CA ASP A 280 -24.92 16.64 8.39
C ASP A 280 -23.45 16.38 8.73
N PHE A 281 -23.05 15.10 8.70
CA PHE A 281 -21.69 14.69 9.06
C PHE A 281 -20.59 15.19 8.12
N LYS A 282 -20.92 15.75 6.94
CA LYS A 282 -19.88 16.35 6.08
C LYS A 282 -19.50 17.76 6.53
N SER A 283 -20.48 18.52 7.02
CA SER A 283 -20.25 19.88 7.54
C SER A 283 -20.07 19.91 9.04
N GLY A 284 -20.55 18.89 9.76
CA GLY A 284 -20.64 18.87 11.22
C GLY A 284 -21.68 19.87 11.74
N THR A 285 -22.75 20.14 10.97
CA THR A 285 -23.78 21.11 11.36
C THR A 285 -25.15 20.45 11.60
N CYS A 286 -25.88 20.98 12.57
CA CYS A 286 -27.22 20.51 12.93
C CYS A 286 -28.32 21.25 12.17
N GLN A 287 -29.27 20.50 11.63
CA GLN A 287 -30.56 21.01 11.17
C GLN A 287 -31.62 20.70 12.22
N CYS A 288 -31.99 21.70 13.02
CA CYS A 288 -32.92 21.52 14.13
C CYS A 288 -34.34 21.20 13.67
N PHE A 289 -35.03 20.36 14.45
CA PHE A 289 -36.45 20.12 14.28
C PHE A 289 -37.28 21.32 14.72
N SER A 290 -38.53 21.38 14.26
CA SER A 290 -39.45 22.47 14.61
C SER A 290 -39.56 22.63 16.13
N GLY A 291 -39.45 23.87 16.61
CA GLY A 291 -39.49 24.20 18.04
C GLY A 291 -38.15 24.05 18.77
N PHE A 292 -37.06 23.71 18.08
CA PHE A 292 -35.71 23.63 18.64
C PHE A 292 -34.74 24.53 17.87
N TYR A 293 -33.80 25.16 18.58
CA TYR A 293 -32.81 26.06 18.00
C TYR A 293 -31.48 26.04 18.77
N GLY A 294 -30.50 26.79 18.25
CA GLY A 294 -29.11 26.77 18.70
C GLY A 294 -28.22 25.86 17.84
N GLU A 295 -26.90 25.96 17.99
CA GLU A 295 -25.94 25.21 17.16
C GLU A 295 -26.04 23.69 17.34
N ASN A 296 -26.48 23.22 18.51
CA ASN A 296 -26.71 21.82 18.84
C ASN A 296 -28.20 21.47 19.00
N CYS A 297 -29.14 22.37 18.67
CA CYS A 297 -30.59 22.16 18.86
C CYS A 297 -31.03 21.87 20.31
N GLY A 298 -30.20 22.20 21.30
CA GLY A 298 -30.47 21.94 22.72
C GLY A 298 -31.42 22.93 23.37
N ILE A 299 -31.92 23.95 22.66
CA ILE A 299 -32.82 24.95 23.22
C ILE A 299 -34.22 24.77 22.65
N ARG A 300 -35.20 24.62 23.53
CA ARG A 300 -36.62 24.55 23.16
C ARG A 300 -37.24 25.95 23.10
N ASP A 301 -37.97 26.23 22.03
CA ASP A 301 -38.80 27.42 21.95
C ASP A 301 -39.97 27.31 22.93
N ALA A 302 -40.01 28.23 23.88
CA ALA A 302 -41.07 28.32 24.87
C ALA A 302 -42.44 28.63 24.24
N ASN A 303 -42.47 29.15 23.00
CA ASN A 303 -43.66 29.57 22.28
C ASN A 303 -44.10 28.59 21.17
N ALA A 304 -43.42 27.46 20.98
CA ALA A 304 -43.79 26.47 19.95
C ALA A 304 -45.07 25.68 20.25
N ASN A 305 -45.74 25.98 21.37
CA ASN A 305 -47.06 25.48 21.74
C ASN A 305 -48.08 26.63 21.84
N ALA A 306 -48.19 27.46 20.79
CA ALA A 306 -49.32 28.38 20.58
C ALA A 306 -49.95 28.13 19.20
#